data_AF-A0AAW1LGV6-F1
#
_entry.id   AF-A0AAW1LGV6-F1
#
_cell.length_a   1.000
_cell.length_b   1.000
_cell.length_c   1.000
_cell.angle_alpha   90.00
_cell.angle_beta   90.00
_cell.angle_gamma   90.00
#
_symmetry.space_group_name_H-M   'P 1'
#
loop_
_entity.id
_entity.type
_entity.pdbx_description
1 polymer ?
#
loop_
_entity_poly.entity_id
_entity_poly.type
_entity_poly.pdbx_seq_one_letter_code
_entity_poly.pdbx_strand_id
1 'polypeptide(L)'
;MSTGSDTSWVGKKPLRRVGGMSDALSIASDLGFRLSSPQEELHNSSTTSEKGDDLVRVLRDLTAVQRKIADLEVELRGRKDDKNVAYLTHVSEMEKKIETLSRITTILKDVIQNKDRIIARLQQPYSLDCIPVEAEFQKQFSELLMKAASDYGALSASVADFQWSQNFKEPPTIWAEMLRPIPVALASCTRFFEAMSALRESFATLQKIRVGDTSTSLPSTPAKDPHQSTGEDSECVTPPPWRNEPSYNDLP
;
A
#
# COMPACT_ATOMS: atom_id res chain seq x y z
N MET A 1 -13.71 -24.07 85.11
CA MET A 1 -15.09 -24.11 85.63
C MET A 1 -15.75 -25.34 85.02
N SER A 2 -16.18 -26.28 85.88
CA SER A 2 -17.21 -27.30 85.57
C SER A 2 -18.46 -26.63 85.01
N THR A 3 -19.31 -27.24 84.17
CA THR A 3 -20.01 -28.54 84.24
C THR A 3 -20.29 -29.01 82.79
N GLY A 4 -20.36 -30.28 82.40
CA GLY A 4 -20.94 -31.45 83.06
C GLY A 4 -22.27 -31.80 82.38
N SER A 5 -22.28 -32.81 81.50
CA SER A 5 -23.29 -33.90 81.50
C SER A 5 -23.12 -34.84 80.30
N ASP A 6 -22.88 -36.10 80.64
CA ASP A 6 -22.88 -37.28 79.81
C ASP A 6 -24.24 -37.54 79.14
N THR A 7 -24.24 -38.13 77.95
CA THR A 7 -24.98 -39.38 77.73
C THR A 7 -24.29 -40.21 76.65
N SER A 8 -23.66 -41.28 77.12
CA SER A 8 -23.25 -42.44 76.33
C SER A 8 -24.47 -43.07 75.67
N TRP A 9 -24.48 -43.14 74.33
CA TRP A 9 -25.09 -44.26 73.62
C TRP A 9 -24.13 -44.77 72.55
N VAL A 10 -23.43 -45.82 72.96
CA VAL A 10 -22.58 -46.69 72.17
C VAL A 10 -23.33 -47.20 70.94
N GLY A 11 -22.72 -46.99 69.77
CA GLY A 11 -22.64 -47.95 68.69
C GLY A 11 -23.94 -48.43 68.05
N LYS A 12 -24.14 -48.02 66.80
CA LYS A 12 -23.89 -48.90 65.63
C LYS A 12 -24.08 -48.09 64.35
N LYS A 13 -23.08 -48.18 63.46
CA LYS A 13 -23.17 -47.77 62.05
C LYS A 13 -24.49 -48.28 61.47
N PRO A 14 -25.24 -47.52 60.66
CA PRO A 14 -26.17 -48.13 59.74
C PRO A 14 -25.33 -48.83 58.67
N LEU A 15 -25.01 -50.10 58.97
CA LEU A 15 -24.75 -51.10 57.96
C LEU A 15 -25.88 -50.97 56.95
N ARG A 16 -25.56 -50.83 55.66
CA ARG A 16 -26.50 -50.80 54.52
C ARG A 16 -27.71 -51.69 54.79
N ARG A 17 -28.78 -51.12 55.35
CA ARG A 17 -29.99 -51.83 55.73
C ARG A 17 -30.98 -51.56 54.61
N VAL A 18 -31.15 -52.57 53.78
CA VAL A 18 -32.11 -52.57 52.69
C VAL A 18 -33.47 -52.25 53.31
N GLY A 19 -33.99 -51.06 52.98
CA GLY A 19 -35.27 -50.56 53.46
C GLY A 19 -36.37 -51.56 53.11
N GLY A 20 -37.02 -52.06 54.15
CA GLY A 20 -38.17 -52.94 54.04
C GLY A 20 -39.27 -52.49 54.99
N MET A 21 -40.49 -52.96 54.77
CA MET A 21 -41.69 -52.57 55.52
C MET A 21 -41.50 -52.62 57.04
N SER A 22 -40.71 -53.56 57.53
CA SER A 22 -40.44 -53.72 58.97
C SER A 22 -39.71 -52.53 59.59
N ASP A 23 -38.83 -51.85 58.86
CA ASP A 23 -38.10 -50.67 59.36
C ASP A 23 -39.03 -49.45 59.37
N ALA A 24 -39.89 -49.31 58.34
CA ALA A 24 -40.93 -48.28 58.28
C ALA A 24 -41.97 -48.44 59.40
N LEU A 25 -42.38 -49.68 59.69
CA LEU A 25 -43.28 -50.00 60.80
C LEU A 25 -42.62 -49.75 62.17
N SER A 26 -41.32 -50.02 62.30
CA SER A 26 -40.57 -49.72 63.53
C SER A 26 -40.50 -48.21 63.78
N ILE A 27 -40.23 -47.41 62.75
CA ILE A 27 -40.22 -45.94 62.84
C ILE A 27 -41.63 -45.40 63.16
N ALA A 28 -42.68 -45.94 62.53
CA ALA A 28 -44.06 -45.51 62.80
C ALA A 28 -44.49 -45.81 64.25
N SER A 29 -44.05 -46.94 64.79
CA SER A 29 -44.26 -47.31 66.20
C SER A 29 -43.50 -46.37 67.14
N ASP A 30 -42.25 -46.02 66.83
CA ASP A 30 -41.46 -45.06 67.62
C ASP A 30 -42.06 -43.64 67.58
N LEU A 31 -42.76 -43.28 66.49
CA LEU A 31 -43.52 -42.03 66.35
C LEU A 31 -44.91 -42.07 66.99
N GLY A 32 -45.28 -43.19 67.63
CA GLY A 32 -46.50 -43.32 68.43
C GLY A 32 -47.75 -43.81 67.68
N PHE A 33 -47.63 -44.26 66.43
CA PHE A 33 -48.75 -44.84 65.69
C PHE A 33 -48.95 -46.32 66.06
N ARG A 34 -50.09 -46.67 66.67
CA ARG A 34 -50.46 -48.06 66.99
C ARG A 34 -51.28 -48.67 65.85
N LEU A 35 -50.90 -49.88 65.43
CA LEU A 35 -51.64 -50.68 64.45
C LEU A 35 -52.99 -51.12 65.04
N SER A 36 -54.09 -50.72 64.43
CA SER A 36 -55.43 -51.25 64.69
C SER A 36 -55.56 -52.69 64.17
N SER A 37 -56.25 -53.56 64.90
CA SER A 37 -56.43 -54.97 64.55
C SER A 37 -57.25 -55.15 63.25
N PRO A 38 -57.09 -56.27 62.51
CA PRO A 38 -57.52 -56.41 61.11
C PRO A 38 -59.04 -56.47 60.82
N GLN A 39 -59.93 -56.03 61.73
CA GLN A 39 -61.37 -56.35 61.63
C GLN A 39 -62.33 -55.15 61.51
N GLU A 40 -61.85 -53.90 61.41
CA GLU A 40 -62.72 -52.70 61.31
C GLU A 40 -62.46 -51.78 60.10
N GLU A 41 -61.94 -52.29 58.99
CA GLU A 41 -61.61 -51.45 57.81
C GLU A 41 -62.49 -51.68 56.57
N LEU A 42 -63.68 -52.28 56.69
CA LEU A 42 -64.55 -52.52 55.53
C LEU A 42 -65.54 -51.37 55.21
N HIS A 43 -65.64 -50.31 56.04
CA HIS A 43 -66.71 -49.32 55.88
C HIS A 43 -66.29 -47.84 55.75
N ASN A 44 -64.99 -47.52 55.72
CA ASN A 44 -64.48 -46.16 55.47
C ASN A 44 -63.70 -46.02 54.14
N SER A 45 -63.77 -47.04 53.28
CA SER A 45 -62.94 -47.22 52.08
C SER A 45 -63.31 -46.35 50.86
N SER A 46 -64.27 -45.42 50.99
CA SER A 46 -64.74 -44.61 49.84
C SER A 46 -64.11 -43.22 49.71
N THR A 47 -63.40 -42.69 50.71
CA THR A 47 -62.76 -41.34 50.64
C THR A 47 -61.23 -41.39 50.56
N THR A 48 -60.64 -42.57 50.73
CA THR A 48 -59.18 -42.81 50.68
C THR A 48 -58.67 -43.11 49.27
N SER A 49 -59.53 -43.57 48.35
CA SER A 49 -59.15 -43.84 46.96
C SER A 49 -58.73 -42.56 46.22
N GLU A 50 -59.52 -41.48 46.34
CA GLU A 50 -59.26 -40.23 45.62
C GLU A 50 -57.93 -39.56 46.04
N LYS A 51 -57.60 -39.57 47.34
CA LYS A 51 -56.31 -39.05 47.85
C LYS A 51 -55.12 -39.90 47.39
N GLY A 52 -55.31 -41.21 47.27
CA GLY A 52 -54.29 -42.13 46.73
C GLY A 52 -54.05 -41.89 45.25
N ASP A 53 -55.12 -41.71 44.47
CA ASP A 53 -55.05 -41.43 43.03
C ASP A 53 -54.42 -40.05 42.74
N ASP A 54 -54.74 -39.04 43.55
CA ASP A 54 -54.10 -37.72 43.48
C ASP A 54 -52.60 -37.79 43.78
N LEU A 55 -52.19 -38.56 44.80
CA LEU A 55 -50.77 -38.78 45.13
C LEU A 55 -50.05 -39.50 43.99
N VAL A 56 -50.65 -40.54 43.42
CA VAL A 56 -50.09 -41.28 42.27
C VAL A 56 -49.95 -40.36 41.07
N ARG A 57 -50.91 -39.47 40.80
CA ARG A 57 -50.82 -38.45 39.74
C ARG A 57 -49.65 -37.50 39.99
N VAL A 58 -49.54 -36.94 41.20
CA VAL A 58 -48.44 -36.03 41.56
C VAL A 58 -47.08 -36.71 41.45
N LEU A 59 -46.95 -37.98 41.84
CA LEU A 59 -45.69 -38.73 41.70
C LEU A 59 -45.32 -38.98 40.23
N ARG A 60 -46.30 -39.25 39.36
CA ARG A 60 -46.08 -39.37 37.92
C ARG A 60 -45.64 -38.04 37.31
N ASP A 61 -46.29 -36.95 37.70
CA ASP A 61 -45.96 -35.60 37.25
C ASP A 61 -44.56 -35.19 37.74
N LEU A 62 -44.22 -35.46 39.00
CA LEU A 62 -42.88 -35.26 39.54
C LEU A 62 -41.84 -36.05 38.77
N THR A 63 -42.12 -37.32 38.45
CA THR A 63 -41.23 -38.15 37.64
C THR A 63 -41.08 -37.60 36.22
N ALA A 64 -42.15 -37.06 35.64
CA ALA A 64 -42.09 -36.42 34.32
C ALA A 64 -41.26 -35.13 34.35
N VAL A 65 -41.39 -34.31 35.40
CA VAL A 65 -40.57 -33.12 35.60
C VAL A 65 -39.11 -33.47 35.85
N GLN A 66 -38.82 -34.48 36.68
CA GLN A 66 -37.45 -34.97 36.89
C GLN A 66 -36.79 -35.43 35.59
N ARG A 67 -37.53 -36.12 34.72
CA ARG A 67 -37.02 -36.51 33.39
C ARG A 67 -36.73 -35.29 32.51
N LYS A 68 -37.64 -34.31 32.46
CA LYS A 68 -37.42 -33.06 31.71
C LYS A 68 -36.23 -32.26 32.23
N ILE A 69 -35.99 -32.24 33.54
CA ILE A 69 -34.82 -31.59 34.13
C ILE A 69 -33.53 -32.28 33.65
N ALA A 70 -33.48 -33.61 33.67
CA ALA A 70 -32.32 -34.35 33.17
C ALA A 70 -32.08 -34.11 31.68
N ASP A 71 -33.14 -34.08 30.86
CA ASP A 71 -33.03 -33.78 29.41
C ASP A 71 -32.46 -32.38 29.17
N LEU A 72 -32.95 -31.38 29.92
CA LEU A 72 -32.46 -30.00 29.84
C LEU A 72 -31.01 -29.86 30.32
N GLU A 73 -30.61 -30.59 31.36
CA GLU A 73 -29.22 -30.60 31.85
C GLU A 73 -28.27 -31.14 30.77
N VAL A 74 -28.65 -32.21 30.06
CA VAL A 74 -27.89 -32.76 28.95
C VAL A 74 -27.79 -31.76 27.80
N GLU A 75 -28.90 -31.11 27.42
CA GLU A 75 -28.88 -30.13 26.33
C GLU A 75 -28.02 -28.90 26.69
N LEU A 76 -28.12 -28.38 27.90
CA LEU A 76 -27.33 -27.24 28.37
C LEU A 76 -25.84 -27.60 28.42
N ARG A 77 -25.50 -28.81 28.87
CA ARG A 77 -24.14 -29.34 28.83
C ARG A 77 -23.61 -29.41 27.39
N GLY A 78 -24.42 -29.95 26.47
CA GLY A 78 -24.09 -30.04 25.05
C GLY A 78 -23.79 -28.67 24.44
N ARG A 79 -24.67 -27.69 24.63
CA ARG A 79 -24.43 -26.33 24.10
C ARG A 79 -23.23 -25.63 24.73
N LYS A 80 -22.93 -25.90 26.00
CA LYS A 80 -21.73 -25.40 26.66
C LYS A 80 -20.47 -26.01 26.04
N ASP A 81 -20.50 -27.29 25.73
CA ASP A 81 -19.37 -27.99 25.10
C ASP A 81 -19.19 -27.55 23.64
N ASP A 82 -20.28 -27.38 22.89
CA ASP A 82 -20.25 -26.79 21.54
C ASP A 82 -19.64 -25.40 21.54
N LYS A 83 -20.03 -24.54 22.48
CA LYS A 83 -19.42 -23.21 22.64
C LYS A 83 -17.93 -23.29 22.95
N ASN A 84 -17.51 -24.27 23.77
CA ASN A 84 -16.10 -24.45 24.11
C ASN A 84 -15.27 -24.89 22.90
N VAL A 85 -15.82 -25.66 21.97
CA VAL A 85 -15.10 -26.12 20.77
C VAL A 85 -15.38 -25.29 19.52
N ALA A 86 -16.30 -24.32 19.57
CA ALA A 86 -16.73 -23.51 18.43
C ALA A 86 -15.57 -22.82 17.70
N TYR A 87 -14.53 -22.38 18.40
CA TYR A 87 -13.37 -21.75 17.77
C TYR A 87 -12.56 -22.71 16.85
N LEU A 88 -12.77 -24.01 17.00
CA LEU A 88 -12.14 -25.06 16.21
C LEU A 88 -13.12 -25.72 15.22
N THR A 89 -14.40 -25.80 15.58
CA THR A 89 -15.43 -26.49 14.77
C THR A 89 -16.20 -25.57 13.84
N HIS A 90 -16.23 -24.26 14.10
CA HIS A 90 -16.97 -23.33 13.27
C HIS A 90 -16.26 -23.11 11.93
N VAL A 91 -17.01 -23.28 10.84
CA VAL A 91 -16.50 -23.21 9.46
C VAL A 91 -15.74 -21.90 9.22
N SER A 92 -16.25 -20.76 9.67
CA SER A 92 -15.56 -19.47 9.48
C SER A 92 -14.21 -19.37 10.20
N GLU A 93 -14.02 -20.04 11.35
CA GLU A 93 -12.73 -20.07 12.03
C GLU A 93 -11.73 -21.00 11.32
N MET A 94 -12.23 -22.11 10.76
CA MET A 94 -11.44 -22.99 9.91
C MET A 94 -11.01 -22.29 8.61
N GLU A 95 -11.92 -21.55 7.97
CA GLU A 95 -11.64 -20.75 6.76
C GLU A 95 -10.55 -19.70 7.03
N LYS A 96 -10.64 -18.94 8.13
CA LYS A 96 -9.59 -17.98 8.53
C LYS A 96 -8.22 -18.65 8.72
N LYS A 97 -8.20 -19.85 9.33
CA LYS A 97 -6.97 -20.62 9.52
C LYS A 97 -6.40 -21.10 8.17
N ILE A 98 -7.26 -21.60 7.27
CA ILE A 98 -6.87 -22.00 5.90
C ILE A 98 -6.28 -20.81 5.14
N GLU A 99 -6.93 -19.64 5.20
CA GLU A 99 -6.44 -18.43 4.54
C GLU A 99 -5.08 -18.00 5.09
N THR A 100 -4.92 -18.05 6.42
CA THR A 100 -3.65 -17.71 7.08
C THR A 100 -2.53 -18.68 6.71
N LEU A 101 -2.82 -19.98 6.69
CA LEU A 101 -1.85 -21.01 6.26
C LEU A 101 -1.50 -20.85 4.79
N SER A 102 -2.48 -20.57 3.93
CA SER A 102 -2.26 -20.29 2.50
C SER A 102 -1.33 -19.10 2.30
N ARG A 103 -1.59 -17.99 3.01
CA ARG A 103 -0.74 -16.80 2.98
C ARG A 103 0.71 -17.10 3.40
N ILE A 104 0.89 -17.80 4.53
CA ILE A 104 2.22 -18.20 5.02
C ILE A 104 2.91 -19.13 4.01
N THR A 105 2.18 -20.07 3.41
CA THR A 105 2.71 -21.00 2.41
C THR A 105 3.23 -20.27 1.18
N THR A 106 2.49 -19.28 0.67
CA THR A 106 2.93 -18.44 -0.46
C THR A 106 4.21 -17.68 -0.12
N ILE A 107 4.25 -17.01 1.03
CA ILE A 107 5.45 -16.28 1.49
C ILE A 107 6.66 -17.22 1.57
N LEU A 108 6.50 -18.41 2.17
CA LEU A 108 7.60 -19.36 2.31
C LEU A 108 8.08 -19.88 0.95
N LYS A 109 7.17 -20.12 0.00
CA LYS A 109 7.50 -20.51 -1.37
C LYS A 109 8.33 -19.44 -2.07
N ASP A 110 7.95 -18.16 -1.93
CA ASP A 110 8.68 -17.04 -2.51
C ASP A 110 10.09 -16.92 -1.92
N VAL A 111 10.24 -17.10 -0.60
CA VAL A 111 11.54 -17.11 0.08
C VAL A 111 12.43 -18.24 -0.44
N ILE A 112 11.89 -19.45 -0.60
CA ILE A 112 12.64 -20.60 -1.12
C ILE A 112 13.08 -20.33 -2.56
N GLN A 113 12.17 -19.91 -3.44
CA GLN A 113 12.48 -19.59 -4.83
C GLN A 113 13.54 -18.50 -4.96
N ASN A 114 13.46 -17.47 -4.11
CA ASN A 114 14.45 -16.41 -4.10
C ASN A 114 15.83 -16.92 -3.63
N LYS A 115 15.86 -17.77 -2.61
CA LYS A 115 17.10 -18.42 -2.15
C LYS A 115 17.72 -19.27 -3.25
N ASP A 116 16.94 -20.09 -3.94
CA ASP A 116 17.44 -20.95 -5.02
C ASP A 116 17.97 -20.13 -6.19
N ARG A 117 17.30 -19.01 -6.51
CA ARG A 117 17.80 -18.04 -7.50
C ARG A 117 19.14 -17.44 -7.10
N ILE A 118 19.31 -17.02 -5.84
CA ILE A 118 20.58 -16.47 -5.34
C ILE A 118 21.67 -17.54 -5.36
N ILE A 119 21.37 -18.76 -4.90
CA ILE A 119 22.29 -19.89 -4.94
C ILE A 119 22.73 -20.17 -6.37
N ALA A 120 21.80 -20.25 -7.32
CA ALA A 120 22.12 -20.45 -8.73
C ALA A 120 23.05 -19.35 -9.27
N ARG A 121 22.83 -18.09 -8.90
CA ARG A 121 23.72 -16.97 -9.28
C ARG A 121 25.11 -17.05 -8.64
N LEU A 122 25.20 -17.52 -7.40
CA LEU A 122 26.48 -17.67 -6.69
C LEU A 122 27.26 -18.91 -7.15
N GLN A 123 26.56 -19.98 -7.55
CA GLN A 123 27.15 -21.22 -8.03
C GLN A 123 27.50 -21.20 -9.51
N GLN A 124 26.99 -20.22 -10.29
CA GLN A 124 27.46 -20.00 -11.65
C GLN A 124 28.99 -19.84 -11.60
N PRO A 125 29.76 -20.71 -12.28
CA PRO A 125 31.21 -20.57 -12.33
C PRO A 125 31.52 -19.18 -12.87
N TYR A 126 32.32 -18.41 -12.14
CA TYR A 126 32.65 -17.04 -12.51
C TYR A 126 33.27 -17.01 -13.92
N SER A 127 32.46 -16.73 -14.93
CA SER A 127 32.92 -16.47 -16.31
C SER A 127 33.31 -15.01 -16.53
N LEU A 128 33.24 -14.18 -15.48
CA LEU A 128 33.63 -12.78 -15.55
C LEU A 128 35.16 -12.70 -15.55
N ASP A 129 35.71 -11.89 -16.44
CA ASP A 129 37.09 -11.38 -16.37
C ASP A 129 37.23 -10.55 -15.10
N CYS A 130 37.35 -11.24 -13.97
CA CYS A 130 37.52 -10.64 -12.66
C CYS A 130 39.00 -10.37 -12.45
N ILE A 131 39.35 -9.12 -12.22
CA ILE A 131 40.67 -8.75 -11.70
C ILE A 131 40.59 -8.96 -10.18
N PRO A 132 41.32 -9.94 -9.60
CA PRO A 132 41.37 -10.07 -8.15
C PRO A 132 42.00 -8.80 -7.56
N VAL A 133 41.37 -8.27 -6.51
CA VAL A 133 41.86 -7.08 -5.79
C VAL A 133 42.30 -7.52 -4.40
N GLU A 134 43.58 -7.37 -4.11
CA GLU A 134 44.15 -7.68 -2.80
C GLU A 134 43.50 -6.81 -1.72
N ALA A 135 43.38 -7.34 -0.50
CA ALA A 135 42.68 -6.68 0.60
C ALA A 135 43.22 -5.27 0.91
N GLU A 136 44.53 -5.06 0.72
CA GLU A 136 45.21 -3.77 0.91
C GLU A 136 44.82 -2.69 -0.12
N PHE A 137 44.38 -3.10 -1.32
CA PHE A 137 43.99 -2.19 -2.39
C PHE A 137 42.47 -2.03 -2.54
N GLN A 138 41.65 -2.77 -1.78
CA GLN A 138 40.19 -2.72 -1.91
C GLN A 138 39.60 -1.31 -1.74
N LYS A 139 40.11 -0.53 -0.79
CA LYS A 139 39.64 0.85 -0.58
C LYS A 139 39.93 1.72 -1.80
N GLN A 140 41.17 1.67 -2.30
CA GLN A 140 41.61 2.45 -3.45
C GLN A 140 40.85 2.04 -4.72
N PHE A 141 40.63 0.74 -4.89
CA PHE A 141 39.84 0.19 -5.99
C PHE A 141 38.38 0.65 -5.92
N SER A 142 37.74 0.64 -4.74
CA SER A 142 36.37 1.15 -4.60
C SER A 142 36.27 2.65 -4.88
N GLU A 143 37.25 3.45 -4.48
CA GLU A 143 37.29 4.88 -4.77
C GLU A 143 37.48 5.15 -6.27
N LEU A 144 38.36 4.37 -6.92
CA LEU A 144 38.55 4.41 -8.37
C LEU A 144 37.26 4.04 -9.10
N LEU A 145 36.56 3.00 -8.66
CA LEU A 145 35.33 2.52 -9.28
C LEU A 145 34.21 3.57 -9.15
N MET A 146 34.11 4.24 -7.99
CA MET A 146 33.17 5.34 -7.80
C MET A 146 33.48 6.56 -8.68
N LYS A 147 34.76 6.92 -8.84
CA LYS A 147 35.19 7.98 -9.77
C LYS A 147 34.95 7.60 -11.23
N ALA A 148 35.28 6.38 -11.62
CA ALA A 148 35.03 5.88 -12.96
C ALA A 148 33.54 5.85 -13.29
N ALA A 149 32.69 5.50 -12.31
CA ALA A 149 31.24 5.52 -12.46
C ALA A 149 30.68 6.94 -12.59
N SER A 150 31.19 7.91 -11.83
CA SER A 150 30.79 9.33 -11.99
C SER A 150 31.19 9.89 -13.34
N ASP A 151 32.35 9.47 -13.84
CA ASP A 151 32.93 9.99 -15.08
C ASP A 151 32.55 9.15 -16.30
N TYR A 152 31.78 8.06 -16.12
CA TYR A 152 31.40 7.15 -17.19
C TYR A 152 30.63 7.85 -18.31
N GLY A 153 29.75 8.79 -17.97
CA GLY A 153 29.01 9.58 -18.96
C GLY A 153 29.93 10.45 -19.81
N ALA A 154 30.90 11.13 -19.18
CA ALA A 154 31.88 11.97 -19.86
C ALA A 154 32.86 11.12 -20.71
N LEU A 155 33.29 9.97 -20.18
CA LEU A 155 34.15 9.03 -20.90
C LEU A 155 33.43 8.44 -22.11
N SER A 156 32.17 8.03 -21.97
CA SER A 156 31.35 7.53 -23.08
C SER A 156 31.13 8.59 -24.15
N ALA A 157 30.89 9.84 -23.75
CA ALA A 157 30.79 10.96 -24.70
C ALA A 157 32.11 11.18 -25.44
N SER A 158 33.24 11.18 -24.72
CA SER A 158 34.56 11.34 -25.32
C SER A 158 34.92 10.19 -26.27
N VAL A 159 34.61 8.94 -25.92
CA VAL A 159 34.79 7.78 -26.82
C VAL A 159 33.91 7.91 -28.06
N ALA A 160 32.67 8.37 -27.92
CA ALA A 160 31.79 8.64 -29.05
C ALA A 160 32.34 9.78 -29.94
N ASP A 161 32.89 10.84 -29.35
CA ASP A 161 33.55 11.94 -30.08
C ASP A 161 34.80 11.46 -30.81
N PHE A 162 35.59 10.57 -30.19
CA PHE A 162 36.73 9.92 -30.86
C PHE A 162 36.29 9.05 -32.03
N GLN A 163 35.25 8.23 -31.86
CA GLN A 163 34.70 7.43 -32.95
C GLN A 163 34.10 8.29 -34.07
N TRP A 164 33.39 9.35 -33.71
CA TRP A 164 32.86 10.33 -34.65
C TRP A 164 33.99 11.00 -35.42
N SER A 165 35.06 11.42 -34.73
CA SER A 165 36.21 12.06 -35.37
C SER A 165 37.02 11.11 -36.25
N GLN A 166 37.09 9.81 -35.91
CA GLN A 166 37.73 8.80 -36.75
C GLN A 166 37.00 8.57 -38.09
N ASN A 167 35.73 8.93 -38.19
CA ASN A 167 34.98 8.81 -39.45
C ASN A 167 35.35 9.90 -40.47
N PHE A 168 36.09 10.95 -40.07
CA PHE A 168 36.59 11.95 -41.00
C PHE A 168 37.81 11.44 -41.75
N LYS A 169 37.64 11.22 -43.05
CA LYS A 169 38.73 10.87 -43.97
C LYS A 169 39.54 12.08 -44.43
N GLU A 170 39.00 13.28 -44.19
CA GLU A 170 39.51 14.56 -44.69
C GLU A 170 40.24 15.32 -43.58
N PRO A 171 41.34 16.03 -43.90
CA PRO A 171 42.10 16.77 -42.90
C PRO A 171 41.26 17.89 -42.26
N PRO A 172 41.55 18.27 -40.99
CA PRO A 172 40.79 19.30 -40.25
C PRO A 172 40.66 20.65 -40.96
N THR A 173 41.59 20.96 -41.86
CA THR A 173 41.58 22.18 -42.68
C THR A 173 40.35 22.27 -43.57
N ILE A 174 39.86 21.16 -44.13
CA ILE A 174 38.69 21.15 -45.04
C ILE A 174 37.40 21.50 -44.27
N TRP A 175 37.24 20.95 -43.07
CA TRP A 175 36.09 21.25 -42.20
C TRP A 175 36.15 22.69 -41.68
N ALA A 176 37.34 23.21 -41.37
CA ALA A 176 37.52 24.61 -40.98
C ALA A 176 37.10 25.58 -42.09
N GLU A 177 37.42 25.26 -43.36
CA GLU A 177 36.95 26.01 -44.53
C GLU A 177 35.43 25.94 -44.70
N MET A 178 34.84 24.74 -44.59
CA MET A 178 33.40 24.53 -44.77
C MET A 178 32.55 25.14 -43.65
N LEU A 179 33.07 25.18 -42.41
CA LEU A 179 32.37 25.77 -41.27
C LEU A 179 32.52 27.30 -41.19
N ARG A 180 33.54 27.88 -41.85
CA ARG A 180 33.81 29.33 -41.81
C ARG A 180 32.60 30.21 -42.19
N PRO A 181 31.76 29.86 -43.18
CA PRO A 181 30.60 30.67 -43.53
C PRO A 181 29.54 30.74 -42.43
N ILE A 182 29.46 29.76 -41.53
CA ILE A 182 28.39 29.68 -40.52
C ILE A 182 28.49 30.84 -39.51
N PRO A 183 29.63 31.11 -38.84
CA PRO A 183 29.75 32.28 -37.97
C PRO A 183 29.51 33.60 -38.69
N VAL A 184 29.93 33.70 -39.96
CA VAL A 184 29.73 34.90 -40.78
C VAL A 184 28.25 35.14 -41.05
N ALA A 185 27.51 34.09 -41.44
CA ALA A 185 26.08 34.15 -41.65
C ALA A 185 25.34 34.49 -40.33
N LEU A 186 25.73 33.88 -39.22
CA LEU A 186 25.13 34.13 -37.91
C LEU A 186 25.35 35.59 -37.47
N ALA A 187 26.57 36.10 -37.63
CA ALA A 187 26.88 37.52 -37.39
C ALA A 187 26.06 38.44 -38.30
N SER A 188 25.84 38.08 -39.57
CA SER A 188 25.01 38.87 -40.48
C SER A 188 23.54 38.90 -40.04
N CYS A 189 22.98 37.76 -39.62
CA CYS A 189 21.63 37.67 -39.05
C CYS A 189 21.50 38.55 -37.79
N THR A 190 22.49 38.53 -36.90
CA THR A 190 22.51 39.40 -35.71
C THR A 190 22.50 40.87 -36.10
N ARG A 191 23.36 41.30 -37.03
CA ARG A 191 23.39 42.70 -37.50
C ARG A 191 22.10 43.12 -38.19
N PHE A 192 21.48 42.22 -38.96
CA PHE A 192 20.18 42.48 -39.60
C PHE A 192 19.08 42.66 -38.55
N PHE A 193 19.06 41.82 -37.51
CA PHE A 193 18.12 41.95 -36.40
C PHE A 193 18.32 43.26 -35.62
N GLU A 194 19.57 43.65 -35.35
CA GLU A 194 19.91 44.92 -34.71
C GLU A 194 19.45 46.11 -35.57
N ALA A 195 19.72 46.08 -36.88
CA ALA A 195 19.31 47.13 -37.81
C ALA A 195 17.78 47.26 -37.90
N MET A 196 17.06 46.14 -37.97
CA MET A 196 15.58 46.12 -37.96
C MET A 196 15.03 46.65 -36.63
N SER A 197 15.67 46.32 -35.52
CA SER A 197 15.30 46.82 -34.19
C SER A 197 15.49 48.34 -34.11
N ALA A 198 16.62 48.87 -34.59
CA ALA A 198 16.90 50.30 -34.64
C ALA A 198 15.93 51.05 -35.58
N LEU A 199 15.56 50.47 -36.72
CA LEU A 199 14.59 51.06 -37.65
C LEU A 199 13.18 51.13 -37.04
N ARG A 200 12.79 50.11 -36.28
CA ARG A 200 11.52 50.13 -35.53
C ARG A 200 11.55 51.22 -34.44
N GLU A 201 12.67 51.39 -33.74
CA GLU A 201 12.83 52.45 -32.74
C GLU A 201 12.78 53.85 -33.37
N SER A 202 13.41 54.07 -34.53
CA SER A 202 13.36 55.35 -35.23
C SER A 202 11.97 55.67 -35.79
N PHE A 203 11.23 54.66 -36.24
CA PHE A 203 9.83 54.84 -36.64
C PHE A 203 8.95 55.21 -35.43
N ALA A 204 9.19 54.58 -34.27
CA ALA A 204 8.48 54.92 -33.04
C ALA A 204 8.77 56.36 -32.56
N THR A 205 10.01 56.85 -32.70
CA THR A 205 10.33 58.27 -32.40
C THR A 205 9.66 59.22 -33.39
N LEU A 206 9.68 58.92 -34.69
CA LEU A 206 8.97 59.71 -35.70
C LEU A 206 7.46 59.75 -35.46
N GLN A 207 6.84 58.65 -35.05
CA GLN A 207 5.43 58.64 -34.68
C GLN A 207 5.16 59.52 -33.46
N LYS A 208 6.02 59.50 -32.43
CA LYS A 208 5.87 60.42 -31.28
C LYS A 208 5.92 61.89 -31.71
N ILE A 209 6.84 62.26 -32.59
CA ILE A 209 6.91 63.62 -33.15
C ILE A 209 5.65 63.95 -33.97
N ARG A 210 5.19 63.01 -34.81
CA ARG A 210 3.97 63.20 -35.64
C ARG A 210 2.69 63.31 -34.81
N VAL A 211 2.62 62.65 -33.65
CA VAL A 211 1.43 62.62 -32.78
C VAL A 211 1.48 63.68 -31.68
N GLY A 212 2.63 64.32 -31.43
CA GLY A 212 2.79 65.32 -30.38
C GLY A 212 3.72 66.47 -30.75
N ASP A 213 3.20 67.44 -31.52
CA ASP A 213 3.62 68.85 -31.56
C ASP A 213 2.45 69.77 -31.99
N THR A 214 1.26 69.54 -31.42
CA THR A 214 0.20 70.55 -31.27
C THR A 214 0.05 70.91 -29.80
N SER A 215 1.12 71.41 -29.20
CA SER A 215 1.06 72.31 -28.04
C SER A 215 2.48 72.64 -27.59
N THR A 216 2.95 73.84 -27.93
CA THR A 216 3.55 74.85 -27.00
C THR A 216 4.61 75.70 -27.70
N SER A 217 4.21 76.95 -27.98
CA SER A 217 4.99 78.20 -28.07
C SER A 217 6.15 78.36 -29.07
N LEU A 218 5.85 79.10 -30.15
CA LEU A 218 6.69 80.14 -30.77
C LEU A 218 7.34 81.07 -29.70
N PRO A 219 8.54 81.68 -29.94
CA PRO A 219 8.62 82.80 -30.89
C PRO A 219 9.96 83.05 -31.64
N SER A 220 9.80 83.83 -32.72
CA SER A 220 10.68 84.89 -33.28
C SER A 220 12.08 84.56 -33.82
N THR A 221 12.19 84.64 -35.16
CA THR A 221 13.33 85.12 -36.00
C THR A 221 13.94 86.46 -35.48
N PRO A 222 15.17 86.93 -35.87
CA PRO A 222 15.64 86.98 -37.28
C PRO A 222 17.18 87.04 -37.62
N ALA A 223 17.42 87.00 -38.95
CA ALA A 223 18.47 87.65 -39.77
C ALA A 223 19.85 86.98 -39.96
N LYS A 224 20.23 86.65 -41.23
CA LYS A 224 21.05 87.49 -42.16
C LYS A 224 21.39 86.74 -43.48
N ASP A 225 21.15 87.38 -44.62
CA ASP A 225 21.47 86.98 -46.02
C ASP A 225 22.99 87.03 -46.35
N PRO A 226 23.45 86.91 -47.62
CA PRO A 226 23.31 85.85 -48.65
C PRO A 226 24.69 85.45 -49.26
N HIS A 227 24.76 84.41 -50.10
CA HIS A 227 25.55 84.29 -51.36
C HIS A 227 25.92 82.83 -51.72
N GLN A 228 25.74 82.49 -53.02
CA GLN A 228 26.41 81.43 -53.80
C GLN A 228 26.10 79.97 -53.42
N SER A 229 25.93 79.01 -54.32
CA SER A 229 25.84 78.93 -55.79
C SER A 229 25.20 77.55 -56.08
N THR A 230 24.49 77.45 -57.19
CA THR A 230 24.33 76.25 -58.07
C THR A 230 25.22 75.07 -57.68
N GLY A 231 24.70 73.89 -57.33
CA GLY A 231 24.06 72.92 -58.24
C GLY A 231 24.99 71.69 -58.33
N GLU A 232 24.40 70.48 -58.33
CA GLU A 232 25.07 69.16 -58.54
C GLU A 232 25.88 68.69 -57.29
N ASP A 233 25.70 67.53 -56.64
CA ASP A 233 25.32 66.18 -57.06
C ASP A 233 24.64 65.40 -55.91
N SER A 234 23.56 64.65 -56.19
CA SER A 234 23.04 63.63 -55.27
C SER A 234 22.64 62.39 -56.07
N GLU A 235 23.59 61.47 -56.16
CA GLU A 235 23.50 60.23 -56.91
C GLU A 235 22.69 59.18 -56.11
N CYS A 236 21.36 59.29 -56.16
CA CYS A 236 20.46 58.23 -55.72
C CYS A 236 20.40 57.15 -56.80
N VAL A 237 21.27 56.14 -56.72
CA VAL A 237 21.18 54.94 -57.57
C VAL A 237 20.13 53.98 -57.01
N THR A 238 18.98 53.89 -57.67
CA THR A 238 17.97 52.86 -57.44
C THR A 238 18.43 51.54 -58.07
N PRO A 239 18.46 50.39 -57.36
CA PRO A 239 18.83 49.11 -57.97
C PRO A 239 17.69 48.56 -58.87
N PRO A 240 18.02 47.84 -59.96
CA PRO A 240 17.05 47.36 -60.94
C PRO A 240 16.21 46.17 -60.41
N PRO A 241 15.02 45.92 -60.99
CA PRO A 241 14.11 44.89 -60.52
C PRO A 241 14.57 43.49 -60.90
N TRP A 242 14.35 42.57 -59.97
CA TRP A 242 14.66 41.14 -60.06
C TRP A 242 13.95 40.52 -61.27
N ARG A 243 14.70 39.91 -62.19
CA ARG A 243 14.16 39.19 -63.34
C ARG A 243 13.99 37.71 -62.99
N ASN A 244 12.79 37.21 -63.32
CA ASN A 244 12.25 35.87 -63.10
C ASN A 244 13.19 34.70 -63.45
N GLU A 245 13.04 33.62 -62.67
CA GLU A 245 13.58 32.27 -62.88
C GLU A 245 13.31 31.69 -64.27
N PRO A 246 14.16 30.75 -64.73
CA PRO A 246 13.73 29.63 -65.52
C PRO A 246 13.75 28.34 -64.69
N SER A 247 12.55 27.83 -64.44
CA SER A 247 12.26 26.39 -64.31
C SER A 247 12.92 25.59 -65.44
N TYR A 248 13.56 24.46 -65.13
CA TYR A 248 13.42 23.21 -65.90
C TYR A 248 13.87 22.00 -65.05
N ASN A 249 12.93 21.09 -64.86
CA ASN A 249 13.13 19.68 -64.52
C ASN A 249 13.81 18.93 -65.68
N ASP A 250 14.27 17.72 -65.37
CA ASP A 250 14.62 16.57 -66.24
C ASP A 250 15.96 16.65 -66.99
N LEU A 251 16.87 15.66 -67.02
CA LEU A 251 16.97 14.20 -66.74
C LEU A 251 18.50 13.84 -66.89
N PRO A 252 19.00 12.59 -66.70
CA PRO A 252 18.47 11.39 -66.06
C PRO A 252 19.25 10.93 -64.81
#